data_AF-A0A7V9JR92-F1
#
_entry.id   AF-A0A7V9JR92-F1
#
_cell.length_a   1.000
_cell.length_b   1.000
_cell.length_c   1.000
_cell.angle_alpha   90.00
_cell.angle_beta   90.00
_cell.angle_gamma   90.00
#
_symmetry.space_group_name_H-M   'P 1'
#
loop_
_entity.id
_entity.type
_entity.pdbx_description
1 polymer ?
#
loop_
_entity_poly.entity_id
_entity_poly.type
_entity_poly.pdbx_seq_one_letter_code
_entity_poly.pdbx_strand_id
1 'polypeptide(L)'
;ALYIGANFGAGPRDSLMLVGSRRTGLRIGAVRASIELAALALGFLLGGSAGLGTIAFALLVGPSVELSFGLLGRSPLMVQPRVEAVAPRPVH
;
A
#
# COMPACT_ATOMS: atom_id res chain seq x y z
N ALA A 1 7.47 -0.09 -2.39
CA ALA A 1 7.49 -1.25 -3.32
C ALA A 1 8.73 -2.12 -3.08
N LEU A 2 9.96 -1.61 -3.30
CA LEU A 2 11.21 -2.38 -3.13
C LEU A 2 11.42 -2.95 -1.70
N TYR A 3 11.26 -2.14 -0.65
CA TYR A 3 11.48 -2.61 0.73
C TYR A 3 10.37 -3.54 1.27
N ILE A 4 9.14 -3.39 0.75
CA ILE A 4 8.01 -4.30 1.02
C ILE A 4 8.30 -5.67 0.38
N GLY A 5 8.83 -5.69 -0.85
CA GLY A 5 9.30 -6.93 -1.50
C GLY A 5 10.49 -7.57 -0.80
N ALA A 6 11.35 -6.76 -0.18
CA ALA A 6 12.50 -7.22 0.62
C ALA A 6 12.14 -7.65 2.06
N ASN A 7 10.85 -7.72 2.41
CA ASN A 7 10.34 -8.13 3.72
C ASN A 7 10.85 -7.29 4.92
N PHE A 8 11.26 -6.04 4.68
CA PHE A 8 11.72 -5.11 5.73
C PHE A 8 10.58 -4.58 6.64
N GLY A 9 9.41 -5.23 6.60
CA GLY A 9 8.16 -4.73 7.18
C GLY A 9 7.58 -3.59 6.34
N ALA A 10 6.26 -3.48 6.23
CA ALA A 10 5.64 -2.32 5.59
C ALA A 10 5.49 -1.19 6.62
N GLY A 11 5.96 0.02 6.30
CA GLY A 11 5.75 1.20 7.14
C GLY A 11 4.26 1.44 7.43
N PRO A 12 3.89 2.18 8.49
CA PRO A 12 2.50 2.25 8.98
C PRO A 12 1.48 2.62 7.91
N ARG A 13 1.84 3.52 6.98
CA ARG A 13 1.00 3.92 5.84
C ARG A 13 0.81 2.83 4.79
N ASP A 14 1.87 2.07 4.53
CA ASP A 14 1.86 0.99 3.55
C ASP A 14 1.21 -0.28 4.14
N SER A 15 1.36 -0.51 5.44
CA SER A 15 0.61 -1.53 6.19
C SER A 15 -0.89 -1.24 6.18
N LEU A 16 -1.30 0.01 6.41
CA LEU A 16 -2.71 0.44 6.32
C LEU A 16 -3.26 0.21 4.90
N MET A 17 -2.48 0.56 3.88
CA MET A 17 -2.82 0.33 2.47
C MET A 17 -2.97 -1.18 2.15
N LEU A 18 -2.02 -2.02 2.55
CA LEU A 18 -2.02 -3.46 2.29
C LEU A 18 -3.15 -4.20 3.05
N VAL A 19 -3.32 -3.88 4.33
CA VAL A 19 -4.40 -4.46 5.16
C VAL A 19 -5.76 -3.95 4.68
N GLY A 20 -5.88 -2.66 4.36
CA GLY A 20 -7.09 -2.06 3.81
C GLY A 20 -7.50 -2.72 2.49
N SER A 21 -6.56 -2.94 1.57
CA SER A 21 -6.82 -3.65 0.31
C SER A 21 -7.28 -5.09 0.55
N ARG A 22 -6.63 -5.83 1.46
CA ARG A 22 -7.04 -7.20 1.83
C ARG A 22 -8.42 -7.27 2.48
N ARG A 23 -8.79 -6.29 3.31
CA ARG A 23 -10.07 -6.25 4.03
C ARG A 23 -11.23 -5.78 3.15
N THR A 24 -10.97 -4.87 2.22
CA THR A 24 -12.03 -4.24 1.39
C THR A 24 -12.18 -4.87 0.00
N GLY A 25 -11.18 -5.65 -0.45
CA GLY A 25 -11.13 -6.18 -1.81
C GLY A 25 -10.80 -5.12 -2.88
N LEU A 26 -10.59 -3.86 -2.48
CA LEU A 26 -10.23 -2.78 -3.38
C LEU A 26 -8.76 -2.86 -3.80
N ARG A 27 -8.45 -2.36 -4.99
CA ARG A 27 -7.08 -2.29 -5.51
C ARG A 27 -6.19 -1.45 -4.60
N ILE A 28 -4.92 -1.83 -4.47
CA ILE A 28 -3.94 -1.16 -3.60
C ILE A 28 -3.86 0.35 -3.89
N GLY A 29 -3.90 0.75 -5.17
CA GLY A 29 -3.89 2.17 -5.55
C GLY A 29 -5.14 2.93 -5.11
N ALA A 30 -6.32 2.30 -5.16
CA ALA A 30 -7.57 2.90 -4.70
C ALA A 30 -7.57 3.15 -3.18
N VAL A 31 -7.08 2.17 -2.40
CA VAL A 31 -6.92 2.31 -0.96
C VAL A 31 -5.86 3.37 -0.62
N ARG A 32 -4.80 3.49 -1.42
CA ARG A 32 -3.81 4.55 -1.21
C ARG A 32 -4.38 5.93 -1.49
N ALA A 33 -5.12 6.10 -2.58
CA ALA A 33 -5.77 7.36 -2.90
C ALA A 33 -6.76 7.78 -1.80
N SER A 34 -7.54 6.85 -1.24
CA SER A 34 -8.49 7.18 -0.17
C SER A 34 -7.80 7.60 1.14
N ILE A 35 -6.68 6.97 1.51
CA ILE A 35 -5.88 7.38 2.69
C ILE A 35 -5.35 8.80 2.51
N GLU A 36 -4.85 9.14 1.32
CA GLU A 36 -4.29 10.46 1.00
C GLU A 36 -5.39 11.53 0.96
N LEU A 37 -6.54 11.22 0.35
CA LEU A 37 -7.72 12.09 0.33
C LEU A 37 -8.28 12.33 1.74
N ALA A 38 -8.35 11.30 2.58
CA ALA A 38 -8.80 11.43 3.96
C ALA A 38 -7.84 12.33 4.78
N ALA A 39 -6.52 12.11 4.65
CA ALA A 39 -5.52 12.95 5.30
C ALA A 39 -5.59 14.41 4.82
N LEU A 40 -5.79 14.62 3.51
CA LEU A 40 -5.97 15.95 2.93
C LEU A 40 -7.23 16.64 3.47
N ALA A 41 -8.36 15.94 3.49
CA ALA A 41 -9.62 16.47 3.99
C ALA A 41 -9.54 16.85 5.47
N LEU A 42 -8.93 15.99 6.29
CA LEU A 42 -8.70 16.27 7.72
C LEU A 42 -7.76 17.46 7.91
N GLY A 43 -6.65 17.51 7.16
CA GLY A 43 -5.71 18.63 7.21
C GLY A 43 -6.36 19.95 6.82
N PHE A 44 -7.21 19.95 5.78
CA PHE A 44 -7.96 21.12 5.37
C PHE A 44 -8.98 21.57 6.43
N LEU A 45 -9.72 20.64 7.01
CA LEU A 45 -10.71 20.93 8.05
C LEU A 45 -10.08 21.50 9.33
N LEU A 46 -8.84 21.11 9.64
CA LEU A 46 -8.05 21.66 10.76
C LEU A 46 -7.44 23.04 10.45
N GLY A 47 -7.76 23.65 9.30
CA GLY A 47 -7.25 24.96 8.87
C GLY A 47 -5.99 24.91 8.01
N GLY A 48 -5.56 23.73 7.57
CA GLY A 48 -4.47 23.58 6.61
C GLY A 48 -4.87 24.02 5.19
N SER A 49 -3.91 24.50 4.42
CA SER A 49 -4.15 24.89 3.03
C SER A 49 -3.99 23.71 2.06
N ALA A 50 -4.99 23.51 1.20
CA ALA A 50 -4.92 22.57 0.09
C ALA A 50 -4.67 23.34 -1.21
N GLY A 51 -3.43 23.27 -1.72
CA GLY A 51 -3.06 23.87 -3.01
C GLY A 51 -3.33 22.94 -4.19
N LEU A 52 -3.23 23.48 -5.41
CA LEU A 52 -3.34 22.71 -6.66
C LEU A 52 -2.39 21.50 -6.70
N GLY A 53 -1.17 21.67 -6.18
CA GLY A 53 -0.19 20.57 -6.10
C GLY A 53 -0.65 19.42 -5.20
N THR A 54 -1.34 19.72 -4.10
CA THR A 54 -1.85 18.72 -3.16
C THR A 54 -3.03 17.95 -3.74
N ILE A 55 -3.92 18.64 -4.46
CA ILE A 55 -5.03 18.02 -5.17
C ILE A 55 -4.50 17.12 -6.30
N ALA A 56 -3.57 17.63 -7.12
CA ALA A 56 -2.94 16.85 -8.17
C ALA A 56 -2.23 15.61 -7.61
N PHE A 57 -1.51 15.75 -6.50
CA PHE A 57 -0.87 14.62 -5.82
C PHE A 57 -1.89 13.58 -5.35
N ALA A 58 -2.97 13.99 -4.67
CA ALA A 58 -4.00 13.07 -4.18
C ALA A 58 -4.67 12.27 -5.31
N LEU A 59 -4.80 12.86 -6.50
CA LEU A 59 -5.34 12.19 -7.69
C LEU A 59 -4.31 11.27 -8.38
N LEU A 60 -3.05 11.67 -8.44
CA LEU A 60 -1.99 10.95 -9.17
C LEU A 60 -1.33 9.83 -8.36
N VAL A 61 -1.43 9.86 -7.02
CA VAL A 61 -0.77 8.89 -6.14
C VAL A 61 -1.33 7.47 -6.32
N GLY A 62 -2.64 7.32 -6.55
CA GLY A 62 -3.27 6.01 -6.78
C GLY A 62 -2.70 5.30 -8.02
N PRO A 63 -2.79 5.91 -9.21
CA PRO A 63 -2.22 5.35 -10.45
C PRO A 63 -0.71 5.09 -10.35
N SER A 64 0.05 6.00 -9.73
CA SER A 64 1.51 5.86 -9.57
C SER A 64 1.87 4.63 -8.72
N VAL A 65 1.08 4.36 -7.69
CA VAL A 65 1.27 3.19 -6.81
C VAL A 65 0.88 1.90 -7.55
N GLU A 66 -0.22 1.89 -8.29
CA GLU A 66 -0.57 0.72 -9.11
C GLU A 66 0.49 0.41 -10.16
N LEU A 67 1.01 1.43 -10.84
CA LEU A 67 2.09 1.26 -11.81
C LEU A 67 3.32 0.67 -11.14
N SER A 68 3.69 1.19 -9.97
CA SER A 68 4.86 0.69 -9.20
C SER A 68 4.69 -0.78 -8.81
N PHE A 69 3.52 -1.18 -8.32
CA PHE A 69 3.25 -2.58 -7.98
C PHE A 69 3.12 -3.48 -9.21
N GLY A 70 2.54 -2.99 -10.31
CA GLY A 70 2.46 -3.72 -11.57
C GLY A 70 3.85 -3.97 -12.19
N LEU A 71 4.74 -2.97 -12.13
CA LEU A 71 6.14 -3.12 -12.55
C LEU A 71 6.90 -4.09 -11.64
N LEU A 72 6.73 -4.00 -10.31
CA LEU A 72 7.41 -4.90 -9.38
C LEU A 72 6.88 -6.34 -9.42
N GLY A 73 5.58 -6.53 -9.63
CA GLY A 73 4.98 -7.86 -9.78
C GLY A 73 5.38 -8.55 -11.09
N ARG A 74 5.84 -7.78 -12.08
CA ARG A 74 6.49 -8.30 -13.28
C ARG A 74 7.98 -8.58 -13.09
N SER A 75 8.58 -8.12 -12.00
CA SER A 75 9.96 -8.42 -11.65
C SER A 75 10.05 -9.78 -10.92
N PRO A 76 11.01 -10.64 -11.27
CA PRO A 76 11.21 -11.95 -10.62
C PRO A 76 11.64 -11.87 -9.14
N LEU A 77 11.69 -10.66 -8.56
CA LEU A 77 12.01 -10.41 -7.15
C LEU A 77 10.82 -10.72 -6.22
N MET A 78 9.62 -10.91 -6.75
CA MET A 78 8.43 -11.27 -5.98
C MET A 78 8.27 -12.80 -5.89
N VAL A 79 9.34 -13.51 -5.55
CA VAL A 79 9.20 -14.86 -4.95
C VAL A 79 8.67 -14.62 -3.55
N GLN A 80 7.33 -14.67 -3.38
CA GLN A 80 6.77 -14.76 -2.03
C GLN A 80 7.38 -16.01 -1.38
N PRO A 81 8.08 -15.90 -0.24
CA PRO A 81 8.29 -17.06 0.59
C PRO A 81 6.89 -17.46 1.04
N ARG A 82 6.37 -18.49 0.38
CA ARG A 82 5.15 -19.14 0.82
C ARG A 82 5.34 -19.42 2.30
N VAL A 83 4.38 -18.98 3.11
CA VAL A 83 4.26 -19.38 4.52
C VAL A 83 3.94 -20.88 4.53
N GLU A 84 4.90 -21.69 4.13
CA GLU A 84 4.82 -23.14 3.94
C GLU A 84 6.12 -23.73 4.47
N ALA A 85 6.35 -23.57 5.78
CA ALA A 85 7.17 -24.48 6.58
C ALA A 85 7.01 -24.21 8.09
N VAL A 86 5.76 -24.04 8.56
CA VAL A 86 5.42 -24.42 9.94
C VAL A 86 4.33 -25.48 9.83
N ALA A 87 4.71 -26.62 9.25
CA ALA A 87 3.96 -27.85 9.47
C ALA A 87 4.28 -28.30 10.91
N PRO A 88 3.30 -28.54 11.80
CA PRO A 88 3.58 -29.15 13.09
C PRO A 88 4.20 -30.53 12.83
N ARG A 89 5.40 -30.76 13.37
CA ARG A 89 6.02 -32.10 13.30
C ARG A 89 5.11 -33.08 14.04
N PRO A 90 4.74 -34.24 13.46
CA PRO A 90 4.05 -35.28 14.20
C PRO A 90 4.96 -35.74 15.34
N VAL A 91 4.48 -35.58 16.57
CA VAL A 91 5.10 -36.15 17.76
C VAL A 91 4.70 -37.62 17.76
N HIS A 92 5.64 -38.49 17.38
CA HIS A 92 5.58 -39.93 17.66
C HIS A 92 6.52 -40.22 18.82
#